data_AF-A0A7C1YM24-F1
#
_entry.id   AF-A0A7C1YM24-F1
#
_cell.length_a   1.000
_cell.length_b   1.000
_cell.length_c   1.000
_cell.angle_alpha   90.00
_cell.angle_beta   90.00
_cell.angle_gamma   90.00
#
_symmetry.space_group_name_H-M   'P 1'
#
loop_
_entity.id
_entity.type
_entity.pdbx_description
1 polymer ?
#
loop_
_entity_poly.entity_id
_entity_poly.type
_entity_poly.pdbx_seq_one_letter_code
_entity_poly.pdbx_strand_id
1 'polypeptide(L)' 'MCKEGRCFGVDFSADTDYAGIARGFGLRGLRVENPRDVEPVLQEALSADRPTFVDIVTECETAELPPVEKFHRAKQGKGE' A
#
# COMPACT_ATOMS: atom_id res chain seq x y z
N MET A 1 8.70 -18.66 13.52
CA MET A 1 9.69 -17.98 14.37
C MET A 1 9.63 -16.51 14.02
N CYS A 2 8.86 -15.72 14.78
CA CYS A 2 8.78 -14.27 14.59
C CYS A 2 9.50 -13.59 15.76
N LYS A 3 10.36 -12.61 15.49
CA LYS A 3 11.19 -11.91 16.47
C LYS A 3 11.00 -10.40 16.28
N GLU A 4 10.72 -9.69 17.38
CA GLU A 4 10.36 -8.26 17.37
C GLU A 4 9.27 -7.88 16.34
N GLY A 5 8.19 -8.67 16.27
CA GLY A 5 7.09 -8.42 15.34
C GLY A 5 7.41 -8.73 13.88
N ARG A 6 8.60 -9.28 13.58
CA ARG A 6 9.00 -9.69 12.23
C ARG A 6 9.08 -11.20 12.05
N CYS A 7 8.53 -11.73 10.97
CA CYS A 7 8.50 -13.13 10.62
C CYS A 7 9.45 -13.41 9.43
N PHE A 8 10.45 -14.28 9.66
CA PHE A 8 11.40 -14.68 8.62
C PHE A 8 10.70 -15.37 7.44
N GLY A 9 10.98 -14.91 6.22
CA GLY A 9 10.51 -15.49 4.97
C GLY A 9 9.17 -14.94 4.47
N VAL A 10 8.43 -14.17 5.28
CA VAL A 10 7.15 -13.55 4.88
C VAL A 10 7.15 -12.03 5.00
N ASP A 11 8.10 -11.46 5.75
CA ASP A 11 8.25 -10.01 5.83
C ASP A 11 9.24 -9.49 4.79
N PHE A 12 8.82 -8.41 4.13
CA PHE A 12 9.64 -7.64 3.21
C PHE A 12 10.38 -6.52 3.95
N SER A 13 11.50 -6.06 3.39
CA SER A 13 12.30 -5.00 4.00
C SER A 13 11.57 -3.66 3.92
N ALA A 14 11.26 -3.07 5.08
CA ALA A 14 10.52 -1.81 5.22
C ALA A 14 11.19 -0.63 4.49
N ASP A 15 12.51 -0.67 4.34
CA ASP A 15 13.30 0.44 3.78
C ASP A 15 13.45 0.36 2.24
N THR A 16 12.71 -0.53 1.57
CA THR A 16 12.82 -0.71 0.12
C THR A 16 12.07 0.40 -0.64
N ASP A 17 12.78 1.19 -1.45
CA ASP A 17 12.16 2.19 -2.35
C ASP A 17 11.70 1.53 -3.67
N TYR A 18 10.50 0.95 -3.66
CA TYR A 18 9.89 0.35 -4.85
C TYR A 18 9.63 1.37 -5.97
N ALA A 19 9.28 2.60 -5.62
CA ALA A 19 9.10 3.69 -6.60
C ALA A 19 10.43 4.06 -7.27
N GLY A 20 11.54 4.05 -6.54
CA GLY A 20 12.90 4.18 -7.07
C GLY A 20 13.26 3.06 -8.03
N ILE A 21 12.97 1.80 -7.67
CA ILE A 21 13.17 0.64 -8.55
C ILE A 21 12.37 0.81 -9.85
N ALA A 22 11.09 1.17 -9.76
CA ALA A 22 10.25 1.41 -10.94
C ALA A 22 10.81 2.51 -11.85
N ARG A 23 11.32 3.60 -11.28
CA ARG A 23 12.02 4.66 -12.02
C ARG A 23 13.27 4.14 -12.75
N GLY A 24 14.03 3.24 -12.12
CA GLY A 24 15.19 2.59 -12.73
C GLY A 24 14.84 1.74 -13.96
N PHE A 25 13.63 1.20 -14.03
CA PHE A 25 13.09 0.48 -15.20
C PHE A 25 12.38 1.37 -16.22
N GLY A 26 12.45 2.70 -16.06
CA GLY A 26 11.85 3.66 -17.00
C GLY A 26 10.36 3.93 -16.78
N LEU A 27 9.76 3.47 -15.68
CA LEU A 27 8.39 3.81 -15.32
C LEU A 27 8.31 5.16 -14.60
N ARG A 28 7.11 5.76 -14.60
CA ARG A 28 6.78 6.80 -13.62
C ARG A 28 6.59 6.14 -12.25
N GLY A 29 7.52 6.31 -11.33
CA GLY A 29 7.37 5.84 -9.95
C GLY A 29 6.87 6.96 -9.03
N LEU A 30 5.77 6.71 -8.32
CA LEU A 30 5.22 7.58 -7.28
C LEU A 30 5.16 6.84 -5.95
N ARG A 31 5.34 7.57 -4.85
CA ARG A 31 5.19 7.04 -3.49
C ARG A 31 4.20 7.89 -2.70
N VAL A 32 3.27 7.23 -2.01
CA VAL A 32 2.20 7.84 -1.22
C VAL A 32 2.33 7.38 0.22
N GLU A 33 2.59 8.33 1.12
CA GLU A 33 2.70 8.07 2.57
C GLU A 33 1.56 8.71 3.36
N ASN A 34 0.88 9.70 2.79
CA ASN A 34 -0.27 10.35 3.40
C ASN A 34 -1.58 9.83 2.77
N PRO A 35 -2.53 9.32 3.56
CA PRO A 35 -3.82 8.85 3.05
C PRO A 35 -4.59 9.87 2.21
N ARG A 36 -4.42 11.18 2.48
CA ARG A 36 -5.08 12.26 1.73
C ARG A 36 -4.60 12.37 0.29
N ASP A 37 -3.42 11.84 -0.02
CA ASP A 37 -2.82 11.94 -1.33
C ASP A 37 -3.20 10.74 -2.23
N VAL A 38 -3.81 9.69 -1.68
CA VAL A 38 -4.18 8.48 -2.43
C VAL A 38 -5.10 8.79 -3.60
N GLU A 39 -6.21 9.49 -3.36
CA GLU A 39 -7.16 9.85 -4.40
C GLU A 39 -6.57 10.73 -5.51
N PRO A 40 -5.95 11.90 -5.21
CA PRO A 40 -5.40 12.75 -6.27
C PRO A 40 -4.25 12.07 -7.03
N VAL A 41 -3.39 11.28 -6.36
CA VAL A 41 -2.30 10.55 -7.03
C VAL A 41 -2.83 9.47 -7.96
N LEU A 42 -3.86 8.72 -7.54
CA LEU A 42 -4.47 7.72 -8.40
C LEU A 42 -5.17 8.36 -9.60
N GLN A 43 -5.86 9.49 -9.42
CA GLN A 43 -6.46 10.23 -10.54
C GLN A 43 -5.40 10.69 -11.54
N GLU A 44 -4.27 11.22 -11.06
CA GLU A 44 -3.16 11.63 -11.91
C GLU A 44 -2.53 10.44 -12.64
N ALA A 45 -2.28 9.33 -11.93
CA ALA A 45 -1.67 8.13 -12.49
C ALA A 45 -2.53 7.47 -13.56
N LEU A 46 -3.86 7.43 -13.35
CA LEU A 46 -4.81 6.87 -14.32
C LEU A 46 -5.00 7.77 -15.54
N SER A 47 -4.84 9.09 -15.39
CA SER A 47 -4.93 10.04 -16.49
C SER A 47 -3.62 10.18 -17.28
N ALA A 48 -2.54 9.55 -16.82
CA ALA A 48 -1.23 9.67 -17.44
C ALA A 48 -1.13 8.84 -18.73
N ASP A 49 -0.57 9.44 -19.78
CA ASP A 49 -0.29 8.78 -21.06
C ASP A 49 1.00 7.94 -21.03
N ARG A 50 1.33 7.36 -19.87
CA ARG A 50 2.55 6.57 -19.65
C ARG A 50 2.38 5.58 -18.50
N PRO A 51 3.05 4.41 -18.55
CA PRO A 51 3.06 3.47 -17.43
C PRO A 51 3.47 4.12 -16.11
N THR A 52 2.62 3.98 -15.10
CA THR A 52 2.81 4.56 -13.77
C THR A 52 2.73 3.46 -12.70
N PHE A 53 3.76 3.40 -11.87
CA PHE A 53 3.84 2.59 -10.67
C PHE A 53 3.58 3.50 -9.46
N VAL A 54 2.58 3.15 -8.65
CA VAL A 54 2.22 3.89 -7.43
C VAL A 54 2.44 2.96 -6.24
N ASP A 55 3.41 3.33 -5.39
CA ASP A 55 3.73 2.69 -4.12
C ASP A 55 2.94 3.36 -3.00
N ILE A 56 1.97 2.67 -2.40
CA ILE A 56 1.12 3.21 -1.33
C ILE A 56 1.50 2.52 -0.02
N VAL A 57 2.05 3.29 0.90
CA VAL A 57 2.37 2.80 2.25
C VAL A 57 1.07 2.63 3.02
N THR A 58 0.86 1.43 3.56
CA THR A 58 -0.33 1.06 4.35
C THR A 58 0.09 0.52 5.72
N GLU A 59 -0.88 0.42 6.63
CA GLU A 59 -0.65 -0.20 7.93
C GLU A 59 -0.33 -1.69 7.78
N CYS A 60 0.46 -2.24 8.70
CA CYS A 60 0.82 -3.65 8.67
C CYS A 60 -0.34 -4.49 9.22
N GLU A 61 -0.93 -5.35 8.38
CA GLU A 61 -2.09 -6.18 8.74
C GLU A 61 -1.81 -7.19 9.87
N THR A 62 -0.55 -7.54 10.15
CA THR A 62 -0.18 -8.41 11.28
C THR A 62 -0.28 -7.73 12.65
N ALA A 63 -0.47 -6.40 12.69
CA ALA A 63 -0.67 -5.66 13.94
C ALA A 63 -2.05 -5.88 14.56
N GLU A 64 -3.04 -6.39 13.82
CA GLU A 64 -4.40 -6.61 14.34
C GLU A 64 -4.96 -7.99 14.00
N LEU A 65 -5.99 -8.39 14.77
CA LEU A 65 -6.75 -9.63 14.64
C LEU A 65 -7.14 -9.94 13.18
N PRO A 66 -7.26 -11.24 12.82
CA PRO A 66 -7.34 -11.68 11.43
C PRO A 66 -8.33 -10.86 10.57
N PRO A 67 -7.97 -10.58 9.30
CA PRO A 67 -8.50 -9.44 8.52
C PRO A 67 -10.02 -9.40 8.31
N VAL A 68 -10.69 -10.55 8.49
CA VAL A 68 -12.07 -10.77 8.08
C VAL A 68 -13.06 -9.90 8.87
N GLU A 69 -12.80 -9.63 10.15
CA GLU A 69 -13.70 -8.85 11.02
C GLU A 69 -13.86 -7.40 10.57
N LYS A 70 -12.77 -6.76 10.09
CA LYS A 70 -12.81 -5.38 9.60
C LYS A 70 -13.69 -5.26 8.35
N PHE A 71 -13.55 -6.18 7.39
CA PHE A 71 -14.37 -6.22 6.18
C PHE A 71 -15.86 -6.49 6.49
N HIS A 72 -16.15 -7.35 7.46
CA HIS A 72 -17.53 -7.60 7.92
C HIS A 72 -18.17 -6.34 8.51
N ARG A 73 -17.46 -5.61 9.37
CA ARG A 73 -17.96 -4.38 10.01
C ARG A 73 -18.15 -3.24 9.00
N ALA A 74 -17.24 -3.09 8.03
CA ALA A 74 -17.36 -2.08 6.98
C ALA A 74 -18.56 -2.32 6.05
N LYS A 75 -18.93 -3.60 5.79
CA LYS A 75 -20.13 -3.93 5.00
C LYS A 75 -21.45 -3.71 5.77
N GLN A 76 -21.44 -3.79 7.10
CA GLN A 76 -22.64 -3.63 7.93
C GLN A 76 -23.02 -2.16 8.15
N GLY A 77 -22.10 -1.22 7.97
CA GLY A 77 -22.32 0.21 8.19
C GLY A 77 -22.95 1.00 7.03
N LYS A 78 -23.38 0.34 5.95
CA LYS A 78 -24.01 1.00 4.78
C LYS A 78 -25.49 0.67 4.72
N GLY A 79 -26.23 1.22 5.68
CA GLY A 79 -27.67 1.01 5.85
C GLY A 79 -28.28 2.07 6.76
N GLU A 80 -28.08 3.35 6.43
CA GLU A 80 -28.99 4.46 6.71
C GLU A 80 -28.69 5.61 5.72
#